data_AF-A0A6P1BU60-F1
#
_entry.id   AF-A0A6P1BU60-F1
#
_cell.length_a   1.000
_cell.length_b   1.000
_cell.length_c   1.000
_cell.angle_alpha   90.00
_cell.angle_beta   90.00
_cell.angle_gamma   90.00
#
_symmetry.space_group_name_H-M   'P 1'
#
loop_
_entity.id
_entity.type
_entity.pdbx_description
1 polymer ?
#
loop_
_entity_poly.entity_id
_entity_poly.type
_entity_poly.pdbx_seq_one_letter_code
_entity_poly.pdbx_strand_id
1 'polypeptide(L)'
;MSNRTGRTATAGFAAAIALFLVPASAATLPDDRTWLVRMISCKGNGVLMEVYLPQSVVFAPHGGMAAGKTADGFYTLDLTELNKGKDLEPAHVTMSADKKSVTVDQYTRGLPPTRIPVGGGTVDFDQRFGVGAKCGAFQAQDPNYGN
;
A
#
# COMPACT_ATOMS: atom_id res chain seq x y z
N MET A 1 -34.50 -36.97 50.36
CA MET A 1 -35.49 -37.21 49.29
C MET A 1 -36.28 -35.91 49.13
N SER A 2 -35.88 -34.96 48.28
CA SER A 2 -35.94 -34.91 46.80
C SER A 2 -37.33 -34.58 46.24
N ASN A 3 -37.50 -33.28 45.89
CA ASN A 3 -38.15 -32.72 44.67
C ASN A 3 -39.67 -32.94 44.44
N ARG A 4 -40.42 -32.07 43.75
CA ARG A 4 -40.12 -30.91 42.88
C ARG A 4 -41.41 -30.11 42.70
N THR A 5 -41.38 -28.79 42.91
CA THR A 5 -42.43 -27.85 42.47
C THR A 5 -42.23 -27.55 40.99
N GLY A 6 -43.26 -27.79 40.18
CA GLY A 6 -43.28 -27.44 38.77
C GLY A 6 -43.23 -25.93 38.56
N ARG A 7 -42.43 -25.48 37.59
CA ARG A 7 -42.52 -24.12 37.06
C ARG A 7 -42.58 -24.14 35.54
N THR A 8 -43.66 -23.51 35.11
CA THR A 8 -44.08 -23.06 33.80
C THR A 8 -42.97 -22.39 32.99
N ALA A 9 -42.94 -22.74 31.70
CA ALA A 9 -42.12 -22.14 30.68
C ALA A 9 -42.50 -20.68 30.42
N THR A 10 -41.49 -19.81 30.30
CA THR A 10 -41.58 -18.53 29.60
C THR A 10 -40.35 -18.42 28.72
N ALA A 11 -40.54 -18.63 27.42
CA ALA A 11 -39.51 -18.46 26.40
C ALA A 11 -39.37 -16.96 26.08
N GLY A 12 -38.34 -16.32 26.63
CA GLY A 12 -37.92 -14.98 26.22
C GLY A 12 -36.97 -15.11 25.02
N PHE A 13 -37.41 -14.69 23.83
CA PHE A 13 -36.55 -14.59 22.66
C PHE A 13 -35.59 -13.40 22.84
N ALA A 14 -34.33 -13.71 23.14
CA ALA A 14 -33.24 -12.73 23.08
C ALA A 14 -32.83 -12.53 21.62
N ALA A 15 -33.15 -11.37 21.05
CA ALA A 15 -32.60 -10.95 19.76
C ALA A 15 -31.14 -10.52 19.96
N ALA A 16 -30.20 -11.44 19.75
CA ALA A 16 -28.78 -11.13 19.71
C ALA A 16 -28.46 -10.45 18.36
N ILE A 17 -28.21 -9.14 18.39
CA ILE A 17 -27.64 -8.40 17.26
C ILE A 17 -26.18 -8.85 17.14
N ALA A 18 -25.93 -9.80 16.25
CA ALA A 18 -24.58 -10.17 15.85
C ALA A 18 -23.99 -9.03 15.01
N LEU A 19 -23.22 -8.14 15.65
CA LEU A 19 -22.33 -7.22 14.96
C LEU A 19 -21.28 -8.06 14.23
N PHE A 20 -21.43 -8.19 12.91
CA PHE A 20 -20.38 -8.71 12.04
C PHE A 20 -19.18 -7.77 12.10
N LEU A 21 -18.27 -8.04 13.03
CA LEU A 21 -16.90 -7.56 12.97
C LEU A 21 -16.25 -8.25 11.77
N VAL A 22 -16.32 -7.60 10.61
CA VAL A 22 -15.44 -7.94 9.49
C VAL A 22 -14.03 -7.74 10.03
N PRO A 23 -13.17 -8.78 10.07
CA PRO A 23 -11.78 -8.56 10.43
C PRO A 23 -11.21 -7.62 9.38
N ALA A 24 -10.78 -6.42 9.81
CA ALA A 24 -9.89 -5.61 9.01
C ALA A 24 -8.69 -6.52 8.72
N SER A 25 -8.51 -6.91 7.47
CA SER A 25 -7.31 -7.60 7.03
C SER A 25 -6.16 -6.61 7.23
N ALA A 26 -5.55 -6.66 8.41
CA ALA A 26 -4.28 -6.00 8.64
C ALA A 26 -3.32 -6.62 7.62
N ALA A 27 -2.98 -5.85 6.59
CA ALA A 27 -1.92 -6.23 5.67
C ALA A 27 -0.72 -6.62 6.54
N THR A 28 -0.28 -7.87 6.42
CA THR A 28 0.86 -8.37 7.19
C THR A 28 2.05 -7.53 6.77
N LEU A 29 2.45 -6.58 7.63
CA LEU A 29 3.66 -5.81 7.41
C LEU A 29 4.82 -6.83 7.33
N PRO A 30 5.62 -6.80 6.26
CA PRO A 30 6.65 -7.79 6.06
C PRO A 30 7.67 -7.69 7.19
N ASP A 31 8.09 -8.86 7.67
CA ASP A 31 9.03 -9.12 8.76
C ASP A 31 10.21 -8.12 8.81
N ASP A 32 10.77 -7.90 10.01
CA ASP A 32 11.83 -6.91 10.35
C ASP A 32 13.17 -7.09 9.57
N ARG A 33 13.19 -8.00 8.59
CA ARG A 33 14.28 -8.25 7.64
C ARG A 33 14.01 -7.75 6.22
N THR A 34 12.86 -7.17 5.95
CA THR A 34 12.55 -6.58 4.63
C THR A 34 12.97 -5.11 4.59
N TRP A 35 14.22 -4.86 4.24
CA TRP A 35 14.58 -3.50 3.87
C TRP A 35 13.84 -3.11 2.58
N LEU A 36 13.25 -1.93 2.64
CA LEU A 36 12.51 -1.33 1.56
C LEU A 36 13.43 -0.45 0.74
N VAL A 37 13.38 -0.62 -0.58
CA VAL A 37 14.14 0.19 -1.53
C VAL A 37 13.20 1.22 -2.12
N ARG A 38 13.56 2.49 -2.04
CA ARG A 38 12.83 3.53 -2.79
C ARG A 38 13.04 3.33 -4.27
N MET A 39 11.94 3.17 -5.00
CA MET A 39 11.93 2.93 -6.44
C MET A 39 11.52 4.15 -7.25
N ILE A 40 10.69 5.02 -6.66
CA ILE A 40 10.21 6.25 -7.28
C ILE A 40 10.22 7.35 -6.24
N SER A 41 10.53 8.55 -6.70
CA SER A 41 10.27 9.79 -6.01
C SER A 41 9.57 10.74 -6.98
N CYS A 42 8.44 11.30 -6.56
CA CYS A 42 7.66 12.28 -7.29
C CYS A 42 7.47 13.54 -6.45
N LYS A 43 7.47 14.71 -7.09
CA LYS A 43 7.22 15.98 -6.42
C LYS A 43 6.15 16.78 -7.14
N GLY A 44 5.14 17.25 -6.40
CA GLY A 44 4.05 18.09 -6.92
C GLY A 44 3.39 18.87 -5.80
N ASN A 45 3.06 20.14 -6.04
CA ASN A 45 2.32 21.01 -5.10
C ASN A 45 2.88 21.02 -3.64
N GLY A 46 4.21 20.99 -3.50
CA GLY A 46 4.87 20.98 -2.18
C GLY A 46 4.87 19.61 -1.48
N VAL A 47 4.33 18.58 -2.11
CA VAL A 47 4.25 17.21 -1.59
C VAL A 47 5.33 16.34 -2.24
N LEU A 48 5.99 15.51 -1.43
CA LEU A 48 6.89 14.46 -1.89
C LEU A 48 6.15 13.13 -1.79
N MET A 49 6.07 12.41 -2.90
CA MET A 49 5.49 11.07 -2.98
C MET A 49 6.60 10.08 -3.30
N GLU A 50 6.68 8.99 -2.56
CA GLU A 50 7.68 7.97 -2.80
C GLU A 50 7.02 6.59 -2.86
N VAL A 51 7.58 5.71 -3.69
CA VAL A 51 7.15 4.31 -3.81
C VAL A 51 8.32 3.43 -3.45
N TYR A 52 8.04 2.41 -2.64
CA TYR A 52 8.99 1.49 -2.06
C TYR A 52 8.63 0.06 -2.40
N LEU A 53 9.65 -0.76 -2.68
CA LEU A 53 9.51 -2.19 -2.87
C LEU A 53 10.44 -2.96 -1.94
N PRO A 54 10.07 -4.19 -1.52
CA PRO A 54 10.98 -5.07 -0.81
C PRO A 54 12.23 -5.37 -1.64
N GLN A 55 13.38 -5.48 -0.98
CA GLN A 55 14.63 -5.89 -1.62
C GLN A 55 14.45 -7.12 -2.52
N SER A 56 13.79 -8.17 -2.02
CA SER A 56 13.62 -9.43 -2.74
C SER A 56 12.97 -9.25 -4.12
N VAL A 57 12.14 -8.23 -4.28
CA VAL A 57 11.51 -7.86 -5.55
C VAL A 57 12.49 -7.07 -6.44
N VAL A 58 13.20 -6.10 -5.85
CA VAL A 58 14.14 -5.23 -6.57
C VAL A 58 15.35 -5.99 -7.12
N PHE A 59 15.87 -6.95 -6.35
CA PHE A 59 17.05 -7.74 -6.68
C PHE A 59 16.70 -9.16 -7.15
N ALA A 60 15.47 -9.36 -7.62
CA ALA A 60 15.09 -10.63 -8.23
C ALA A 60 16.07 -10.99 -9.37
N PRO A 61 16.37 -12.29 -9.63
CA PRO A 61 17.41 -12.77 -10.55
C PRO A 61 17.34 -12.31 -12.02
N HIS A 62 16.36 -11.49 -12.38
CA HIS A 62 16.12 -10.98 -13.73
C HIS A 62 16.08 -9.44 -13.80
N GLY A 63 16.73 -8.76 -12.84
CA GLY A 63 16.86 -7.30 -12.84
C GLY A 63 15.60 -6.57 -12.36
N GLY A 64 14.97 -7.07 -11.30
CA GLY A 64 13.79 -6.47 -10.68
C GLY A 64 12.47 -7.10 -11.11
N MET A 65 11.40 -6.30 -11.12
CA MET A 65 10.04 -6.77 -11.42
C MET A 65 9.91 -7.32 -12.84
N ALA A 66 9.36 -8.53 -12.96
CA ALA A 66 9.06 -9.12 -14.25
C ALA A 66 7.84 -8.43 -14.92
N ALA A 67 7.78 -8.50 -16.25
CA ALA A 67 6.70 -7.91 -17.04
C ALA A 67 5.33 -8.50 -16.64
N GLY A 68 4.32 -7.65 -16.49
CA GLY A 68 2.96 -8.05 -16.12
C GLY A 68 2.80 -8.57 -14.69
N LYS A 69 3.84 -8.45 -13.84
CA LYS A 69 3.78 -8.91 -12.44
C LYS A 69 3.43 -7.76 -11.50
N THR A 70 2.71 -8.14 -10.45
CA THR A 70 2.38 -7.29 -9.31
C THR A 70 3.24 -7.71 -8.12
N ALA A 71 3.73 -6.72 -7.37
CA ALA A 71 4.40 -6.90 -6.10
C ALA A 71 3.67 -6.06 -5.03
N ASP A 72 3.65 -6.58 -3.82
CA ASP A 72 3.24 -5.81 -2.65
C ASP A 72 4.38 -4.87 -2.27
N GLY A 73 4.06 -3.58 -2.20
CA GLY A 73 4.98 -2.51 -1.87
C GLY A 73 4.33 -1.52 -0.93
N PHE A 74 4.99 -0.37 -0.83
CA PHE A 74 4.51 0.73 -0.01
C PHE A 74 4.61 2.03 -0.77
N TYR A 75 3.77 2.96 -0.43
CA TYR A 75 3.92 4.34 -0.84
C TYR A 75 3.83 5.26 0.37
N THR A 76 4.33 6.47 0.22
CA THR A 76 4.16 7.51 1.24
C THR A 76 3.87 8.85 0.58
N LEU A 77 3.13 9.68 1.30
CA LEU A 77 2.76 11.04 0.95
C LEU A 77 3.32 11.95 2.05
N ASP A 78 4.48 12.52 1.79
CA ASP A 78 5.05 13.53 2.67
C ASP A 78 4.40 14.88 2.34
N LEU A 79 3.34 15.19 3.09
CA LEU A 79 2.52 16.40 2.95
C LEU A 79 3.14 17.62 3.65
N THR A 80 4.45 17.63 3.93
CA THR A 80 4.98 18.48 4.99
C THR A 80 5.81 19.70 4.60
N GLU A 81 5.32 20.87 5.06
CA GLU A 81 6.04 21.79 5.95
C GLU A 81 5.86 21.42 7.46
N LEU A 82 5.06 20.39 7.80
CA LEU A 82 4.65 20.00 9.16
C LEU A 82 5.22 18.68 9.75
N ASN A 83 6.17 17.99 9.11
CA ASN A 83 6.73 16.67 9.47
C ASN A 83 5.75 15.65 10.12
N LYS A 84 4.48 15.60 9.66
CA LYS A 84 3.43 14.68 10.12
C LYS A 84 3.23 13.50 9.17
N GLY A 85 4.29 12.72 8.97
CA GLY A 85 4.14 11.28 8.69
C GLY A 85 4.75 10.82 7.37
N LYS A 86 5.91 10.15 7.47
CA LYS A 86 6.42 9.18 6.50
C LYS A 86 5.79 7.82 6.73
N ASP A 87 4.49 7.78 6.98
CA ASP A 87 3.80 6.52 7.19
C ASP A 87 3.77 5.81 5.84
N LEU A 88 4.30 4.59 5.85
CA LEU A 88 4.29 3.71 4.70
C LEU A 88 2.92 3.05 4.63
N GLU A 89 2.20 3.35 3.56
CA GLU A 89 0.92 2.74 3.30
C GLU A 89 1.07 1.63 2.27
N PRO A 90 0.39 0.49 2.46
CA PRO A 90 0.42 -0.59 1.49
C PRO A 90 -0.06 -0.14 0.10
N ALA A 91 0.62 -0.60 -0.94
CA ALA A 91 0.22 -0.43 -2.32
C ALA A 91 0.54 -1.68 -3.14
N HIS A 92 -0.27 -1.94 -4.17
CA HIS A 92 0.12 -2.89 -5.20
C HIS A 92 0.85 -2.15 -6.31
N VAL A 93 2.05 -2.63 -6.64
CA VAL A 93 2.86 -2.09 -7.74
C VAL A 93 2.88 -3.11 -8.86
N THR A 94 2.40 -2.75 -10.04
CA THR A 94 2.33 -3.63 -11.20
C THR A 94 3.23 -3.13 -12.32
N MET A 95 4.18 -3.95 -12.76
CA MET A 95 4.96 -3.69 -13.96
C MET A 95 4.11 -3.99 -15.19
N SER A 96 3.99 -3.03 -16.11
CA SER A 96 3.32 -3.25 -17.40
C SER A 96 3.97 -4.39 -18.21
N ALA A 97 3.18 -5.04 -19.08
CA ALA A 97 3.67 -6.13 -19.92
C ALA A 97 4.79 -5.69 -20.89
N ASP A 98 4.75 -4.43 -21.35
CA ASP A 98 5.77 -3.83 -22.21
C ASP A 98 6.94 -3.20 -21.43
N LYS A 99 6.92 -3.28 -20.09
CA LYS A 99 7.88 -2.66 -19.16
C LYS A 99 8.05 -1.15 -19.34
N LYS A 100 7.08 -0.44 -19.94
CA LYS A 100 7.18 1.01 -20.16
C LYS A 100 6.60 1.83 -19.03
N SER A 101 5.78 1.24 -18.19
CA SER A 101 5.19 1.88 -17.02
C SER A 101 5.08 0.94 -15.83
N VAL A 102 4.96 1.52 -14.65
CA VAL A 102 4.46 0.87 -13.45
C VAL A 102 3.11 1.46 -13.07
N THR A 103 2.20 0.63 -12.58
CA THR A 103 0.92 1.07 -12.01
C THR A 103 1.02 0.94 -10.50
N VAL A 104 0.69 2.02 -9.78
CA VAL A 104 0.65 2.06 -8.32
C VAL A 104 -0.80 2.16 -7.89
N ASP A 105 -1.30 1.11 -7.24
CA ASP A 105 -2.66 1.04 -6.71
C ASP A 105 -2.65 1.27 -5.19
N GLN A 106 -3.19 2.43 -4.78
CA GLN A 106 -3.32 2.87 -3.39
C GLN A 106 -4.65 2.37 -2.81
N TYR A 107 -4.85 1.05 -2.85
CA TYR A 107 -6.14 0.39 -2.60
C TYR A 107 -6.75 0.70 -1.23
N THR A 108 -5.93 1.02 -0.23
CA THR A 108 -6.37 1.41 1.12
C THR A 108 -7.04 2.78 1.17
N ARG A 109 -6.82 3.64 0.17
CA ARG A 109 -7.37 5.00 0.09
C ARG A 109 -8.50 5.16 -0.92
N GLY A 110 -8.85 4.12 -1.67
CA GLY A 110 -9.88 4.17 -2.70
C GLY A 110 -9.57 5.14 -3.84
N LEU A 111 -8.28 5.42 -4.07
CA LEU A 111 -7.84 6.28 -5.16
C LEU A 111 -7.71 5.48 -6.46
N PRO A 112 -7.95 6.11 -7.64
CA PRO A 112 -7.63 5.47 -8.91
C PRO A 112 -6.15 5.07 -8.98
N PRO A 113 -5.82 3.89 -9.54
CA PRO A 113 -4.43 3.50 -9.73
C PRO A 113 -3.68 4.50 -10.62
N THR A 114 -2.47 4.86 -10.21
CA THR A 114 -1.61 5.79 -10.94
C THR A 114 -0.68 5.04 -11.87
N ARG A 115 -0.68 5.38 -13.17
CA ARG A 115 0.26 4.84 -14.15
C ARG A 115 1.45 5.79 -14.32
N ILE A 116 2.66 5.32 -13.99
CA ILE A 116 3.90 6.08 -14.01
C ILE A 116 4.84 5.49 -15.07
N PRO A 117 5.32 6.27 -16.05
CA PRO A 117 6.31 5.79 -17.01
C PRO A 117 7.61 5.36 -16.29
N VAL A 118 8.22 4.26 -16.71
CA VAL A 118 9.47 3.75 -16.10
C VAL A 118 10.61 4.76 -16.24
N GLY A 119 10.65 5.53 -17.33
CA GLY A 119 11.64 6.61 -17.51
C GLY A 119 11.36 7.86 -16.68
N GLY A 120 10.30 7.88 -15.88
CA GLY A 120 9.79 9.08 -15.21
C GLY A 120 8.85 9.90 -16.11
N GLY A 121 8.20 10.89 -15.52
CA GLY A 121 7.21 11.69 -16.22
C GLY A 121 6.38 12.56 -15.29
N THR A 122 5.43 13.28 -15.86
CA THR A 122 4.42 14.02 -15.08
C THR A 122 3.16 13.17 -14.99
N VAL A 123 2.67 12.95 -13.77
CA VAL A 123 1.50 12.10 -13.50
C VAL A 123 0.62 12.74 -12.43
N ASP A 124 -0.64 12.31 -12.38
CA ASP A 124 -1.52 12.60 -11.26
C ASP A 124 -1.46 11.44 -10.27
N PHE A 125 -0.59 11.55 -9.27
CA PHE A 125 -0.30 10.46 -8.32
C PHE A 125 -1.36 10.33 -7.21
N ASP A 126 -1.88 11.47 -6.76
CA ASP A 126 -3.04 11.57 -5.87
C ASP A 126 -3.83 12.77 -6.37
N GLN A 127 -5.11 12.60 -6.70
CA GLN A 127 -5.92 13.69 -7.27
C GLN A 127 -6.13 14.88 -6.34
N ARG A 128 -5.82 14.75 -5.05
CA ARG A 128 -5.94 15.81 -4.04
C ARG A 128 -4.63 16.55 -3.83
N PHE A 129 -3.50 15.84 -3.88
CA PHE A 129 -2.21 16.37 -3.44
C PHE A 129 -1.10 16.26 -4.50
N GLY A 130 -1.18 15.27 -5.38
CA GLY A 130 -0.15 14.90 -6.35
C GLY A 130 -0.52 15.15 -7.81
N VAL A 131 -1.42 16.10 -8.08
CA VAL A 131 -1.77 16.51 -9.46
C VAL A 131 -0.56 17.16 -10.14
N GLY A 132 -0.23 16.70 -11.35
CA GLY A 132 0.93 17.19 -12.09
C GLY A 132 2.27 16.90 -11.40
N ALA A 133 2.36 15.85 -10.57
CA ALA A 133 3.58 15.48 -9.89
C ALA A 133 4.65 15.01 -10.89
N LYS A 134 5.86 15.55 -10.75
CA LYS A 134 7.03 15.15 -11.55
C LYS A 134 7.72 13.97 -10.87
N CYS A 135 7.64 12.80 -11.50
CA CYS A 135 8.28 11.56 -11.06
C CYS A 135 9.61 11.32 -11.76
N GLY A 136 10.61 10.87 -11.01
CA GLY A 136 11.84 10.31 -11.55
C GLY A 136 11.64 8.91 -12.14
N ALA A 137 12.71 8.33 -12.67
CA ALA A 137 12.71 6.98 -13.21
C ALA A 137 12.41 5.92 -12.12
N PHE A 138 11.75 4.84 -12.53
CA PHE A 138 11.53 3.64 -11.72
C PHE A 138 12.82 2.81 -11.68
N GLN A 139 13.61 3.02 -10.63
CA GLN A 139 14.89 2.36 -10.40
C GLN A 139 15.22 2.40 -8.91
N ALA A 140 16.13 1.54 -8.43
CA ALA A 140 16.59 1.64 -7.06
C ALA A 140 17.23 3.03 -6.82
N GLN A 141 16.69 3.79 -5.87
CA GLN A 141 17.13 5.13 -5.49
C GLN A 141 17.75 5.07 -4.10
N ASP A 142 18.87 4.38 -3.96
CA ASP A 142 19.53 4.23 -2.67
C ASP A 142 20.41 5.47 -2.35
N PRO A 143 20.28 6.10 -1.16
CA PRO A 143 21.22 7.14 -0.72
C PRO A 143 22.66 6.64 -0.49
N ASN A 144 22.90 5.32 -0.47
CA ASN A 144 24.20 4.65 -0.33
C ASN A 144 24.56 3.71 -1.51
N TYR A 145 23.91 3.82 -2.68
CA TYR A 145 24.21 2.92 -3.81
C TYR A 145 25.59 3.24 -4.39
N GLY A 146 26.58 2.36 -4.15
CA GLY A 146 27.90 2.41 -4.79
C GLY A 146 29.14 2.51 -3.91
N ASN A 147 29.10 2.11 -2.63
CA ASN A 147 30.32 1.87 -1.83
C ASN A 147 30.51 0.40 -1.50
#